data_AF-A0A317CCY1-F1
#
_entry.id   AF-A0A317CCY1-F1
#
_cell.length_a   1.000
_cell.length_b   1.000
_cell.length_c   1.000
_cell.angle_alpha   90.00
_cell.angle_beta   90.00
_cell.angle_gamma   90.00
#
_symmetry.space_group_name_H-M   'P 1'
#
loop_
_entity.id
_entity.type
_entity.pdbx_description
1 polymer ?
#
loop_
_entity_poly.entity_id
_entity_poly.type
_entity_poly.pdbx_seq_one_letter_code
_entity_poly.pdbx_strand_id
1 'polypeptide(L)'
;MKIIYNTVLYASLLVFTVLWLSSYTHHSAIGIDHDQQVESGVLHYYYRLNWTGHGSVWVGYGSHQTSANPNRKLEKLDPASALLKPVKPLPDSATVWNRLGFWYINSAKPTPIFWVGVPSWIPILLPLFLILLGKHRKRSGGLSEGSL
;
A
#
# COMPACT_ATOMS: atom_id res chain seq x y z
N MET A 1 -16.39 3.71 23.33
CA MET A 1 -15.05 3.69 22.68
C MET A 1 -14.51 2.29 22.39
N LYS A 2 -14.50 1.32 23.34
CA LYS A 2 -14.00 -0.04 23.09
C LYS A 2 -14.68 -0.79 21.93
N ILE A 3 -16.00 -0.64 21.78
CA ILE A 3 -16.76 -1.25 20.67
C ILE A 3 -16.26 -0.72 19.32
N ILE A 4 -16.20 0.61 19.18
CA ILE A 4 -15.71 1.28 17.96
C ILE A 4 -14.29 0.82 17.61
N TYR A 5 -13.38 0.78 18.58
CA TYR A 5 -12.01 0.30 18.39
C TYR A 5 -11.95 -1.13 17.83
N ASN A 6 -12.69 -2.05 18.45
CA ASN A 6 -12.74 -3.44 18.00
C ASN A 6 -13.35 -3.54 16.59
N THR A 7 -14.42 -2.79 16.32
CA THR A 7 -15.04 -2.75 15.00
C THR A 7 -14.04 -2.30 13.94
N VAL A 8 -13.26 -1.25 14.20
CA VAL A 8 -12.22 -0.78 13.28
C VAL A 8 -11.16 -1.85 13.04
N LEU A 9 -10.66 -2.50 14.09
CA LEU A 9 -9.65 -3.56 13.94
C LEU A 9 -10.16 -4.75 13.11
N TYR A 10 -11.38 -5.22 13.38
CA TYR A 10 -11.96 -6.33 12.62
C TYR A 10 -12.26 -5.92 11.17
N ALA A 11 -12.74 -4.69 10.94
CA ALA A 11 -12.94 -4.17 9.59
C ALA A 11 -11.61 -4.06 8.83
N SER A 12 -10.55 -3.52 9.44
CA SER A 12 -9.22 -3.46 8.83
C SER A 12 -8.66 -4.85 8.54
N LEU A 13 -8.82 -5.80 9.44
CA LEU A 13 -8.41 -7.19 9.22
C LEU A 13 -9.13 -7.80 8.02
N LEU A 14 -10.45 -7.61 7.92
CA LEU A 14 -11.24 -8.08 6.79
C LEU A 14 -10.77 -7.44 5.46
N VAL A 15 -10.63 -6.11 5.44
CA VAL A 15 -10.21 -5.37 4.24
C VAL A 15 -8.82 -5.82 3.78
N PHE A 16 -7.84 -5.92 4.68
CA PHE A 16 -6.50 -6.37 4.30
C PHE A 16 -6.47 -7.84 3.88
N THR A 17 -7.31 -8.69 4.46
CA THR A 17 -7.43 -10.09 4.02
C THR A 17 -7.99 -10.19 2.60
N VAL A 18 -9.04 -9.43 2.29
CA VAL A 18 -9.60 -9.38 0.92
C VAL A 18 -8.56 -8.84 -0.07
N LEU A 19 -7.86 -7.76 0.28
CA LEU A 19 -6.82 -7.18 -0.58
C LEU A 19 -5.64 -8.14 -0.78
N TRP A 20 -5.19 -8.83 0.27
CA TRP A 20 -4.15 -9.85 0.17
C TRP A 20 -4.55 -10.97 -0.79
N LEU A 21 -5.72 -11.55 -0.63
CA LEU A 21 -6.19 -12.63 -1.51
C LEU A 21 -6.35 -12.15 -2.95
N SER A 22 -6.92 -10.96 -3.15
CA SER A 22 -7.03 -10.38 -4.50
C SER A 22 -5.67 -10.09 -5.13
N SER A 23 -4.65 -9.80 -4.31
CA SER A 23 -3.31 -9.42 -4.77
C SER A 23 -2.54 -10.55 -5.45
N TYR A 24 -3.09 -11.75 -5.65
CA TYR A 24 -2.47 -12.79 -6.48
C TYR A 24 -2.98 -12.83 -7.92
N THR A 25 -4.07 -12.10 -8.20
CA THR A 25 -4.73 -12.10 -9.50
C THR A 25 -5.04 -10.70 -10.00
N HIS A 26 -5.18 -9.74 -9.07
CA HIS A 26 -5.59 -8.39 -9.36
C HIS A 26 -4.68 -7.37 -8.68
N HIS A 27 -4.54 -6.25 -9.38
CA HIS A 27 -3.90 -5.03 -8.95
C HIS A 27 -4.93 -4.07 -8.34
N SER A 28 -4.62 -3.54 -7.16
CA SER A 28 -5.38 -2.46 -6.53
C SER A 28 -4.42 -1.41 -5.97
N ALA A 29 -4.67 -0.14 -6.24
CA ALA A 29 -3.85 0.96 -5.74
C ALA A 29 -4.71 2.16 -5.35
N ILE A 30 -4.22 2.89 -4.37
CA ILE A 30 -4.75 4.19 -3.95
C ILE A 30 -3.60 5.17 -3.81
N GLY A 31 -3.87 6.46 -4.01
CA GLY A 31 -2.93 7.50 -3.67
C GLY A 31 -3.28 8.84 -4.26
N ILE A 32 -2.26 9.66 -4.45
CA ILE A 32 -2.40 11.09 -4.79
C ILE A 32 -1.40 11.45 -5.87
N ASP A 33 -1.84 12.24 -6.83
CA ASP A 33 -1.05 12.81 -7.90
C ASP A 33 -0.91 14.32 -7.76
N HIS A 34 0.18 14.86 -8.27
CA HIS A 34 0.32 16.29 -8.47
C HIS A 34 1.34 16.62 -9.58
N ASP A 35 1.12 17.76 -10.23
CA ASP A 35 1.97 18.30 -11.27
C ASP A 35 2.89 19.40 -10.70
N GLN A 36 4.14 19.39 -11.15
CA GLN A 36 5.11 20.47 -10.93
C GLN A 36 5.60 21.00 -12.27
N GLN A 37 5.56 22.32 -12.47
CA GLN A 37 6.17 22.96 -13.63
C GLN A 37 7.70 22.92 -13.51
N VAL A 38 8.38 22.51 -14.58
CA VAL A 38 9.85 22.53 -14.71
C VAL A 38 10.24 23.16 -16.05
N GLU A 39 11.50 23.55 -16.23
CA GLU A 39 11.97 24.23 -17.46
C GLU A 39 11.69 23.41 -18.73
N SER A 40 11.78 22.09 -18.63
CA SER A 40 11.62 21.16 -19.75
C SER A 40 10.20 20.58 -19.88
N GLY A 41 9.21 21.10 -19.14
CA GLY A 41 7.82 20.67 -19.24
C GLY A 41 7.08 20.57 -17.90
N VAL A 42 6.27 19.53 -17.76
CA VAL A 42 5.54 19.23 -16.53
C VAL A 42 6.02 17.90 -15.98
N LEU A 43 6.44 17.90 -14.72
CA LEU A 43 6.79 16.70 -13.99
C LEU A 43 5.58 16.26 -13.17
N HIS A 44 5.00 15.12 -13.55
CA HIS A 44 3.86 14.54 -12.86
C HIS A 44 4.37 13.54 -11.83
N TYR A 45 4.05 13.78 -10.57
CA TYR A 45 4.41 12.92 -9.45
C TYR A 45 3.19 12.16 -8.95
N TYR A 46 3.40 10.90 -8.60
CA TYR A 46 2.39 10.05 -8.00
C TYR A 46 2.94 9.44 -6.71
N TYR A 47 2.14 9.47 -5.65
CA TYR A 47 2.36 8.73 -4.40
C TYR A 47 1.30 7.64 -4.31
N ARG A 48 1.69 6.42 -3.92
CA ARG A 48 0.78 5.28 -4.00
C ARG A 48 1.05 4.24 -2.91
N LEU A 49 -0.06 3.66 -2.44
CA LEU A 49 -0.09 2.34 -1.81
C LEU A 49 -0.70 1.37 -2.82
N ASN A 50 0.01 0.29 -3.12
CA ASN A 50 -0.24 -0.53 -4.29
C ASN A 50 -0.15 -2.04 -3.96
N TRP A 51 -1.27 -2.73 -3.94
CA TRP A 51 -1.33 -4.19 -4.03
C TRP A 51 -1.10 -4.59 -5.48
N THR A 52 0.11 -5.01 -5.79
CA THR A 52 0.60 -5.07 -7.18
C THR A 52 -0.03 -6.18 -8.03
N GLY A 53 -0.62 -7.20 -7.39
CA GLY A 53 -1.14 -8.39 -8.06
C GLY A 53 -0.19 -9.61 -8.06
N HIS A 54 0.93 -9.54 -7.31
CA HIS A 54 1.86 -10.66 -7.12
C HIS A 54 2.13 -11.02 -5.65
N GLY A 55 1.13 -10.96 -4.78
CA GLY A 55 1.31 -11.24 -3.36
C GLY A 55 2.20 -10.21 -2.66
N SER A 56 2.29 -8.99 -3.20
CA SER A 56 3.05 -7.90 -2.59
C SER A 56 2.24 -6.61 -2.52
N VAL A 57 2.52 -5.84 -1.48
CA VAL A 57 2.01 -4.49 -1.28
C VAL A 57 3.20 -3.54 -1.28
N TRP A 58 3.10 -2.48 -2.08
CA TRP A 58 4.15 -1.51 -2.29
C TRP A 58 3.70 -0.16 -1.80
N VAL A 59 4.61 0.57 -1.19
CA VAL A 59 4.44 1.97 -0.84
C VAL A 59 5.59 2.75 -1.45
N GLY A 60 5.27 3.90 -2.03
CA GLY A 60 6.28 4.68 -2.70
C GLY A 60 5.73 5.80 -3.54
N TYR A 61 6.60 6.31 -4.40
CA TYR A 61 6.29 7.36 -5.33
C TYR A 61 7.08 7.17 -6.62
N GLY A 62 6.63 7.86 -7.65
CA GLY A 62 7.41 8.04 -8.85
C GLY A 62 6.98 9.27 -9.60
N SER A 63 7.66 9.52 -10.70
CA SER A 63 7.32 10.64 -11.56
C SER A 63 7.61 10.34 -13.01
N HIS A 64 6.92 11.04 -13.89
CA HIS A 64 7.19 11.03 -15.32
C HIS A 64 7.05 12.43 -15.86
N GLN A 65 7.87 12.74 -16.86
CA GLN A 65 7.87 14.04 -17.49
C GLN A 65 6.96 14.02 -18.73
N THR A 66 6.15 15.05 -18.87
CA THR A 66 5.32 15.31 -20.05
C THR A 66 5.73 16.64 -20.67
N SER A 67 5.69 16.73 -22.00
CA SER A 67 5.97 17.97 -22.74
C SER A 67 5.06 19.11 -22.27
N ALA A 68 5.58 20.34 -22.26
CA ALA A 68 4.78 21.52 -21.93
C ALA A 68 3.59 21.65 -22.90
N ASN A 69 2.38 21.59 -22.36
CA ASN A 69 1.18 21.95 -23.09
C ASN A 69 0.64 23.26 -22.50
N PRO A 70 0.68 24.38 -23.23
CA PRO A 70 0.27 25.69 -22.72
C PRO A 70 -1.21 25.76 -22.32
N ASN A 71 -2.04 24.81 -22.79
CA ASN A 71 -3.46 24.73 -22.47
C ASN A 71 -3.78 23.77 -21.32
N ARG A 72 -2.80 23.01 -20.81
CA ARG A 72 -3.02 22.08 -19.69
C ARG A 72 -2.95 22.84 -18.37
N LYS A 73 -4.03 22.78 -17.59
CA LYS A 73 -4.00 23.26 -16.20
C LYS A 73 -3.19 22.28 -15.36
N LEU A 74 -2.30 22.80 -14.52
CA LEU A 74 -1.54 22.00 -13.57
C LEU A 74 -2.46 21.55 -12.44
N GLU A 75 -2.47 20.24 -12.17
CA GLU A 75 -3.24 19.67 -11.08
C GLU A 75 -2.38 19.61 -9.82
N LYS A 76 -2.75 20.38 -8.79
CA LYS A 76 -1.98 20.45 -7.54
C LYS A 76 -2.14 19.21 -6.66
N LEU A 77 -3.29 18.57 -6.74
CA LEU A 77 -3.63 17.38 -5.95
C LEU A 77 -4.81 16.68 -6.62
N ASP A 78 -4.57 15.49 -7.15
CA ASP A 78 -5.61 14.64 -7.72
C ASP A 78 -5.63 13.26 -7.02
N PRO A 79 -6.69 12.92 -6.27
CA PRO A 79 -6.83 11.58 -5.69
C PRO A 79 -6.98 10.54 -6.80
N ALA A 80 -6.11 9.54 -6.78
CA ALA A 80 -6.09 8.49 -7.78
C ALA A 80 -6.35 7.12 -7.15
N SER A 81 -7.11 6.30 -7.87
CA SER A 81 -7.34 4.91 -7.48
C SER A 81 -7.44 3.99 -8.68
N ALA A 82 -7.05 2.74 -8.46
CA ALA A 82 -7.27 1.63 -9.35
C ALA A 82 -7.72 0.46 -8.49
N LEU A 83 -8.85 -0.16 -8.81
CA LEU A 83 -9.38 -1.28 -8.03
C LEU A 83 -9.55 -2.48 -8.94
N LEU A 84 -9.05 -3.63 -8.48
CA LEU A 84 -9.22 -4.93 -9.11
C LEU A 84 -8.88 -4.94 -10.61
N LYS A 85 -7.82 -4.25 -11.01
CA LYS A 85 -7.32 -4.30 -12.38
C LYS A 85 -6.58 -5.63 -12.62
N PRO A 86 -6.60 -6.21 -13.82
CA PRO A 86 -5.81 -7.41 -14.10
C PRO A 86 -4.33 -7.16 -13.83
N VAL A 87 -3.65 -8.14 -13.23
CA VAL A 87 -2.22 -8.03 -12.96
C VAL A 87 -1.40 -8.20 -14.25
N LYS A 88 -0.34 -7.40 -14.39
CA LYS A 88 0.68 -7.61 -15.44
C LYS A 88 1.63 -8.72 -15.02
N PRO A 89 2.12 -9.60 -15.90
CA PRO A 89 3.08 -10.62 -15.50
C PRO A 89 4.35 -10.00 -14.88
N LEU A 90 4.95 -10.70 -13.92
CA LEU A 90 6.24 -10.32 -13.35
C LEU A 90 7.31 -10.30 -14.45
N PRO A 91 8.27 -9.36 -14.42
CA PRO A 91 9.41 -9.39 -15.32
C PRO A 91 10.20 -10.70 -15.17
N ASP A 92 10.77 -11.20 -16.26
CA ASP A 92 11.61 -12.41 -16.24
C ASP A 92 12.87 -12.23 -15.36
N SER A 93 13.32 -10.98 -15.21
CA SER A 93 14.42 -10.60 -14.33
C SER A 93 14.08 -10.60 -12.83
N ALA A 94 12.82 -10.90 -12.45
CA ALA A 94 12.40 -10.91 -11.05
C ALA A 94 13.11 -12.01 -10.26
N THR A 95 13.81 -11.60 -9.20
CA THR A 95 14.53 -12.49 -8.29
C THR A 95 13.56 -13.32 -7.42
N VAL A 96 14.09 -14.31 -6.70
CA VAL A 96 13.31 -15.08 -5.72
C VAL A 96 12.70 -14.16 -4.64
N TRP A 97 13.45 -13.15 -4.17
CA TRP A 97 12.94 -12.17 -3.20
C TRP A 97 11.75 -11.38 -3.74
N ASN A 98 11.81 -10.99 -5.01
CA ASN A 98 10.72 -10.30 -5.68
C ASN A 98 9.46 -11.17 -5.76
N ARG A 99 9.64 -12.47 -6.02
CA ARG A 99 8.54 -13.45 -6.06
C ARG A 99 7.95 -13.74 -4.67
N LEU A 100 8.75 -13.61 -3.61
CA LEU A 100 8.26 -13.63 -2.23
C LEU A 100 7.54 -12.33 -1.83
N GLY A 101 7.64 -11.29 -2.65
CA GLY A 101 6.96 -10.02 -2.47
C GLY A 101 7.81 -8.90 -1.87
N PHE A 102 9.11 -9.11 -1.70
CA PHE A 102 10.05 -8.07 -1.28
C PHE A 102 10.58 -7.30 -2.48
N TRP A 103 10.42 -5.98 -2.46
CA TRP A 103 10.87 -5.11 -3.54
C TRP A 103 11.55 -3.87 -2.99
N TYR A 104 12.59 -3.44 -3.69
CA TYR A 104 13.24 -2.17 -3.45
C TYR A 104 13.62 -1.58 -4.80
N ILE A 105 13.06 -0.42 -5.11
CA ILE A 105 13.35 0.34 -6.32
C ILE A 105 13.72 1.73 -5.85
N ASN A 106 14.90 2.21 -6.25
CA ASN A 106 15.32 3.57 -5.99
C ASN A 106 16.14 4.03 -7.20
N SER A 107 15.61 5.00 -7.93
CA SER A 107 16.33 5.66 -9.01
C SER A 107 15.99 7.13 -9.04
N ALA A 108 17.00 7.97 -9.24
CA ALA A 108 16.84 9.40 -9.45
C ALA A 108 16.76 9.78 -10.94
N LYS A 109 17.02 8.85 -11.86
CA LYS A 109 17.13 9.12 -13.31
C LYS A 109 16.30 8.13 -14.15
N PRO A 110 15.70 8.56 -15.28
CA PRO A 110 15.61 9.95 -15.75
C PRO A 110 14.67 10.82 -14.90
N THR A 111 13.76 10.18 -14.16
CA THR A 111 12.86 10.83 -13.20
C THR A 111 12.90 10.08 -11.87
N PRO A 112 12.66 10.75 -10.74
CA PRO A 112 12.73 10.12 -9.43
C PRO A 112 11.62 9.07 -9.26
N ILE A 113 12.03 7.89 -8.81
CA ILE A 113 11.18 6.75 -8.44
C ILE A 113 11.72 6.08 -7.19
N PHE A 114 10.82 5.80 -6.26
CA PHE A 114 11.13 5.10 -5.03
C PHE A 114 9.98 4.17 -4.65
N TRP A 115 10.26 2.89 -4.50
CA TRP A 115 9.27 1.90 -4.04
C TRP A 115 9.89 0.94 -3.06
N VAL A 116 9.13 0.67 -2.00
CA VAL A 116 9.39 -0.43 -1.08
C VAL A 116 8.19 -1.36 -1.13
N GLY A 117 8.44 -2.62 -1.46
CA GLY A 117 7.44 -3.67 -1.47
C GLY A 117 7.70 -4.68 -0.37
N VAL A 118 6.62 -5.12 0.27
CA VAL A 118 6.63 -6.21 1.23
C VAL A 118 5.56 -7.24 0.86
N PRO A 119 5.66 -8.49 1.33
CA PRO A 119 4.62 -9.49 1.13
C PRO A 119 3.26 -8.99 1.61
N SER A 120 2.20 -9.19 0.83
CA SER A 120 0.87 -8.61 1.10
C SER A 120 0.13 -9.24 2.28
N TRP A 121 0.66 -10.33 2.87
CA TRP A 121 0.19 -10.84 4.15
C TRP A 121 0.71 -10.04 5.35
N ILE A 122 1.79 -9.24 5.21
CA ILE A 122 2.34 -8.46 6.33
C ILE A 122 1.33 -7.44 6.90
N PRO A 123 0.60 -6.64 6.10
CA PRO A 123 -0.42 -5.73 6.62
C PRO A 123 -1.52 -6.40 7.46
N ILE A 124 -1.79 -7.69 7.25
CA ILE A 124 -2.79 -8.46 8.02
C ILE A 124 -2.30 -8.71 9.44
N LEU A 125 -0.99 -8.92 9.60
CA LEU A 125 -0.42 -9.28 10.89
C LEU A 125 -0.56 -8.17 11.93
N LEU A 126 -0.57 -6.91 11.52
CA LEU A 126 -0.71 -5.78 12.44
C LEU A 126 -2.07 -5.76 13.18
N PRO A 127 -3.23 -5.69 12.51
CA PRO A 127 -4.52 -5.75 13.21
C PRO A 127 -4.71 -7.08 13.94
N LEU A 128 -4.23 -8.19 13.38
CA LEU A 128 -4.29 -9.49 14.05
C LEU A 128 -3.52 -9.47 15.38
N PHE A 129 -2.29 -8.97 15.38
CA PHE A 129 -1.46 -8.83 16.57
C PHE A 129 -2.14 -7.93 17.63
N LEU A 130 -2.70 -6.79 17.22
CA LEU A 130 -3.42 -5.89 18.15
C LEU A 130 -4.65 -6.55 18.78
N ILE A 131 -5.42 -7.32 18.00
CA ILE A 131 -6.56 -8.11 18.52
C ILE A 131 -6.09 -9.13 19.54
N LEU A 132 -5.01 -9.88 19.25
CA LEU A 132 -4.47 -10.90 20.15
C LEU A 132 -3.91 -10.28 21.43
N LEU A 133 -3.17 -9.18 21.33
CA LEU A 133 -2.63 -8.45 22.47
C LEU A 133 -3.73 -7.93 23.40
N GLY A 134 -4.81 -7.38 22.83
CA GLY A 134 -5.99 -6.94 23.58
C GLY A 134 -6.68 -8.08 24.32
N LYS A 135 -6.80 -9.26 23.70
CA LYS A 135 -7.36 -10.47 24.34
C LYS A 135 -6.47 -10.99 25.48
N HIS A 136 -5.15 -10.99 25.29
CA HIS A 136 -4.21 -11.44 26.31
C HIS A 136 -4.30 -10.59 27.59
N ARG A 137 -4.25 -9.26 27.45
CA ARG A 137 -4.37 -8.33 28.59
C ARG A 137 -5.66 -8.53 29.40
N LYS A 138 -6.80 -8.82 28.73
CA LYS A 138 -8.07 -9.08 29.41
C LYS A 138 -8.02 -10.38 30.24
N ARG A 139 -7.38 -11.43 29.72
CA ARG A 139 -7.24 -12.71 30.44
C ARG A 139 -6.34 -12.57 31.67
N SER A 140 -5.23 -11.84 31.56
CA SER A 140 -4.31 -11.65 32.69
C SER A 140 -4.90 -10.77 33.81
N GLY A 141 -5.74 -9.77 33.48
CA GLY A 141 -6.43 -8.97 34.50
C GLY A 141 -7.54 -9.74 35.24
N GLY A 142 -8.28 -10.60 34.54
CA GLY A 142 -9.38 -11.39 35.12
C GLY A 142 -8.94 -12.52 36.06
N LEU A 143 -7.67 -12.93 36.01
CA LEU A 143 -7.13 -13.93 36.95
C LEU A 143 -6.77 -13.32 38.32
N SER A 144 -6.67 -12.00 38.44
CA SER A 144 -6.37 -11.33 39.72
C SER A 144 -7.60 -11.01 40.59
N GLU A 145 -8.81 -11.07 40.01
CA GLU A 145 -10.07 -10.72 40.72
C GLU A 145 -10.83 -11.95 41.24
N GLY A 146 -10.34 -13.17 40.99
CA GLY A 146 -11.02 -14.42 41.35
C GLY A 146 -10.40 -15.22 42.49
N SER A 147 -9.44 -14.65 43.22
CA SER A 147 -8.75 -15.30 44.33
C SER A 147 -8.90 -14.50 45.63
N LEU A 148 -10.11 -14.48 46.17
CA LEU A 148 -10.41 -14.13 47.56
C LEU A 148 -11.53 -15.05 48.08
#